data_AF-A0A0T6ALC3-F1
#
_entry.id   AF-A0A0T6ALC3-F1
#
_cell.length_a   1.000
_cell.length_b   1.000
_cell.length_c   1.000
_cell.angle_alpha   90.00
_cell.angle_beta   90.00
_cell.angle_gamma   90.00
#
_symmetry.space_group_name_H-M   'P 1'
#
loop_
_entity.id
_entity.type
_entity.pdbx_description
1 polymer ?
#
loop_
_entity_poly.entity_id
_entity_poly.type
_entity_poly.pdbx_seq_one_letter_code
_entity_poly.pdbx_strand_id
1 'polypeptide(L)' 'MKTAVSIPDEVFAEAERLARRMKRSRSEVYSRALAEYVARHAPDRVTEAMDRALDEINEPGDQFARAAAHRVLKRSAW' A
#
# COMPACT_ATOMS: atom_id res chain seq x y z
N MET A 1 12.38 -10.32 0.02
CA MET A 1 11.85 -11.70 0.03
C MET A 1 11.70 -12.17 -1.42
N LYS A 2 12.01 -13.44 -1.73
CA LYS A 2 11.84 -14.03 -3.07
C LYS A 2 10.71 -15.05 -3.02
N THR A 3 9.74 -14.92 -3.91
CA THR A 3 8.59 -15.83 -4.01
C THR A 3 8.43 -16.24 -5.46
N ALA A 4 8.28 -17.54 -5.71
CA ALA A 4 7.94 -18.05 -7.03
C ALA A 4 6.42 -18.08 -7.19
N VAL A 5 5.92 -17.54 -8.29
CA VAL A 5 4.49 -17.52 -8.62
C VAL A 5 4.31 -18.05 -10.04
N SER A 6 3.26 -18.84 -10.25
CA SER A 6 2.84 -19.24 -11.59
C SER A 6 1.95 -18.16 -12.18
N ILE A 7 2.22 -17.74 -13.41
CA ILE A 7 1.43 -16.78 -14.17
C ILE A 7 1.19 -17.31 -15.59
N PRO A 8 0.11 -16.90 -16.28
CA PRO A 8 -0.11 -17.27 -17.67
C PRO A 8 1.05 -16.79 -18.57
N ASP A 9 1.38 -17.60 -19.59
CA ASP A 9 2.49 -17.31 -20.53
C ASP A 9 2.31 -15.98 -21.27
N GLU A 10 1.07 -15.63 -21.59
CA GLU A 10 0.73 -14.35 -22.24
C GLU A 10 1.11 -13.14 -21.37
N VAL A 11 0.83 -13.21 -20.06
CA VAL A 11 1.16 -12.16 -19.09
C VAL A 11 2.67 -12.04 -18.94
N PHE A 12 3.37 -13.19 -18.87
CA PHE A 12 4.83 -13.21 -18.83
C PHE A 12 5.43 -12.55 -20.09
N ALA A 13 4.95 -12.91 -21.28
CA ALA A 13 5.45 -12.36 -22.54
C ALA A 13 5.19 -10.84 -22.66
N GLU A 14 4.07 -10.35 -22.15
CA GLU A 14 3.77 -8.92 -22.09
C GLU A 14 4.68 -8.16 -21.12
N ALA A 15 4.89 -8.71 -19.93
CA ALA A 15 5.80 -8.14 -18.94
C ALA A 15 7.24 -8.10 -19.45
N GLU A 16 7.71 -9.13 -20.16
CA GLU A 16 9.04 -9.14 -20.80
C GLU A 16 9.21 -8.02 -21.83
N ARG A 17 8.21 -7.84 -22.70
CA ARG A 17 8.21 -6.75 -23.68
C ARG A 17 8.25 -5.38 -22.99
N LEU A 18 7.49 -5.22 -21.91
CA LEU A 18 7.45 -3.99 -21.13
C LEU A 18 8.81 -3.71 -20.46
N ALA A 19 9.40 -4.71 -19.81
CA ALA A 19 10.69 -4.61 -19.14
C ALA A 19 11.80 -4.17 -20.12
N ARG A 20 11.84 -4.78 -21.31
CA ARG A 20 12.77 -4.40 -22.38
C ARG A 20 12.57 -2.96 -22.86
N ARG A 21 11.33 -2.55 -23.13
CA ARG A 21 11.02 -1.17 -23.55
C ARG A 21 11.43 -0.14 -22.50
N MET A 22 11.20 -0.44 -21.23
CA MET A 22 11.52 0.45 -20.11
C MET A 22 12.99 0.35 -19.65
N LYS A 23 13.78 -0.56 -20.22
CA LYS A 23 15.15 -0.88 -19.76
C LYS A 23 15.21 -1.21 -18.26
N ARG A 24 14.21 -1.94 -17.76
CA ARG A 24 14.08 -2.34 -16.36
C ARG A 24 14.26 -3.84 -16.20
N SER A 25 14.66 -4.26 -15.01
CA SER A 25 14.69 -5.68 -14.69
C SER A 25 13.26 -6.25 -14.61
N ARG A 26 13.12 -7.55 -14.91
CA ARG A 26 11.86 -8.28 -14.78
C ARG A 26 11.28 -8.14 -13.38
N SER A 27 12.13 -8.36 -12.37
CA SER A 27 11.76 -8.24 -10.95
C SER A 27 11.25 -6.85 -10.59
N GLU A 28 11.80 -5.79 -11.17
CA GLU A 28 11.34 -4.42 -10.91
C GLU A 28 9.95 -4.17 -11.49
N VAL A 29 9.68 -4.64 -12.71
CA VAL A 29 8.35 -4.55 -13.33
C VAL A 29 7.29 -5.26 -12.48
N TYR A 30 7.54 -6.52 -12.09
CA TYR A 30 6.60 -7.27 -11.25
C TYR A 30 6.43 -6.64 -9.87
N SER A 31 7.52 -6.21 -9.23
CA SER A 31 7.45 -5.59 -7.90
C SER A 31 6.63 -4.31 -7.92
N ARG A 32 6.80 -3.48 -8.95
CA ARG A 32 6.04 -2.24 -9.11
C ARG A 32 4.56 -2.50 -9.39
N ALA A 33 4.25 -3.46 -10.25
CA ALA A 33 2.88 -3.86 -10.52
C ALA A 33 2.15 -4.37 -9.26
N LEU A 34 2.83 -5.20 -8.46
CA LEU A 34 2.27 -5.68 -7.19
C LEU A 34 2.08 -4.55 -6.17
N ALA A 35 3.05 -3.64 -6.04
CA ALA A 35 2.93 -2.49 -5.15
C ALA A 35 1.73 -1.62 -5.53
N GLU A 36 1.55 -1.34 -6.83
CA GLU A 36 0.44 -0.56 -7.33
C GLU A 36 -0.90 -1.28 -7.15
N TYR A 37 -0.96 -2.59 -7.43
CA TYR A 37 -2.14 -3.40 -7.21
C TYR A 37 -2.58 -3.38 -5.74
N VAL A 38 -1.64 -3.61 -4.83
CA VAL A 38 -1.91 -3.58 -3.39
C VAL A 38 -2.37 -2.19 -2.96
N ALA A 39 -1.70 -1.12 -3.41
CA ALA A 39 -2.11 0.24 -3.08
C ALA A 39 -3.53 0.57 -3.54
N ARG A 40 -3.93 0.10 -4.73
CA ARG A 40 -5.30 0.29 -5.24
C ARG A 40 -6.38 -0.47 -4.45
N HIS A 41 -6.01 -1.55 -3.76
CA HIS A 41 -6.95 -2.41 -3.03
C HIS A 41 -6.81 -2.35 -1.51
N ALA A 42 -5.93 -1.51 -1.00
CA ALA A 42 -5.71 -1.32 0.43
C ALA A 42 -5.76 0.18 0.76
N PRO A 43 -6.94 0.83 0.68
CA PRO A 43 -7.10 2.24 1.04
C PRO A 43 -6.68 2.49 2.49
N ASP A 44 -6.83 1.49 3.36
CA ASP A 44 -6.50 1.57 4.78
C ASP A 44 -5.00 1.60 5.05
N ARG A 45 -4.12 1.33 4.06
CA ARG A 45 -2.66 1.36 4.23
C ARG A 45 -2.13 2.69 4.76
N VAL A 46 -2.77 3.80 4.39
CA VAL A 46 -2.38 5.13 4.87
C VAL A 46 -2.76 5.27 6.35
N THR A 47 -3.98 4.88 6.70
CA THR A 47 -4.44 4.82 8.09
C THR A 47 -3.55 3.91 8.93
N GLU A 48 -3.28 2.69 8.49
CA GLU A 48 -2.39 1.74 9.17
C GLU A 48 -0.94 2.22 9.28
N ALA A 49 -0.45 3.00 8.31
CA ALA A 49 0.87 3.61 8.39
C ALA A 49 0.90 4.77 9.40
N MET A 50 -0.17 5.57 9.45
CA MET A 50 -0.34 6.63 10.44
C MET A 50 -0.48 6.05 11.85
N ASP A 51 -1.29 5.02 12.03
CA ASP A 51 -1.48 4.35 13.32
C ASP A 51 -0.15 3.81 13.84
N ARG A 52 0.64 3.13 12.99
CA ARG A 52 1.99 2.66 13.38
C ARG A 52 2.95 3.79 13.74
N ALA A 53 2.94 4.89 12.97
CA ALA A 53 3.80 6.03 13.28
C ALA A 53 3.40 6.68 14.63
N LEU A 54 2.10 6.76 14.93
CA LEU A 54 1.60 7.26 16.22
C LEU A 54 1.96 6.31 17.37
N ASP A 55 1.89 4.99 17.16
CA ASP A 55 2.31 3.99 18.15
C ASP A 55 3.81 4.07 18.45
N GLU A 56 4.65 4.35 17.44
CA GLU A 56 6.11 4.54 17.61
C GLU A 56 6.46 5.80 18.41
N ILE A 57 5.69 6.88 18.23
CA ILE A 57 5.88 8.13 18.98
C ILE A 57 5.53 7.95 20.46
N ASN A 58 4.67 6.98 20.79
CA ASN A 58 4.29 6.55 22.14
C ASN A 58 3.95 7.70 23.10
N GLU A 59 3.35 8.77 22.58
CA GLU A 59 2.79 9.84 23.39
C GLU A 59 1.36 9.46 23.82
N PRO A 60 1.05 9.45 25.13
CA PRO A 60 -0.31 9.30 25.57
C PRO A 60 -1.12 10.54 25.15
N GLY A 61 -1.80 10.43 24.01
CA GLY A 61 -2.67 11.48 23.51
C GLY A 61 -3.77 11.80 24.52
N ASP A 62 -4.05 13.09 24.70
CA ASP A 62 -5.08 13.60 25.61
C ASP A 62 -6.43 12.90 25.37
N GLN A 63 -7.00 12.37 26.45
CA GLN A 63 -8.22 11.56 26.41
C GLN A 63 -9.42 12.41 25.94
N PHE A 64 -9.43 13.70 26.27
CA PHE A 64 -10.44 14.63 25.78
C PHE A 64 -10.30 14.87 24.28
N ALA A 65 -9.09 15.18 23.79
CA ALA A 65 -8.84 15.35 22.37
C ALA A 65 -9.23 14.12 21.53
N ARG A 66 -8.92 12.90 22.01
CA ARG A 66 -9.32 11.64 21.36
C ARG A 66 -10.84 11.50 21.26
N ALA A 67 -11.56 11.73 22.37
CA ALA A 67 -13.02 11.63 22.40
C ALA A 67 -13.70 12.67 21.49
N ALA A 68 -13.18 13.90 21.47
CA ALA A 68 -13.67 14.97 20.61
C ALA A 68 -13.46 14.65 19.12
N ALA A 69 -12.26 14.23 18.74
CA ALA A 69 -11.92 13.86 17.37
C ALA A 69 -12.82 12.73 16.84
N HIS A 70 -13.03 11.67 17.64
CA HIS A 70 -13.86 10.54 17.23
C HIS A 70 -15.33 10.93 16.99
N ARG A 71 -15.85 11.88 17.77
CA ARG A 71 -17.22 12.41 17.60
C ARG A 71 -17.37 13.26 16.34
N VAL A 72 -16.33 14.04 16.00
CA VAL A 72 -16.31 14.88 14.79
C VAL A 72 -16.18 14.01 13.54
N LEU A 73 -15.22 13.08 13.53
CA LEU A 73 -14.97 12.20 12.36
C LEU A 73 -16.19 11.32 12.02
N LYS A 74 -16.94 10.83 13.02
CA LYS A 74 -18.19 10.08 12.80
C LYS A 74 -19.30 10.90 12.13
N ARG A 75 -19.23 12.23 12.18
CA ARG A 75 -20.22 13.12 11.58
C ARG A 75 -19.80 13.65 10.21
N SER A 76 -18.56 13.40 9.80
CA SER A 76 -18.05 13.80 8.49
C SER A 76 -18.51 12.81 7.44
N ALA A 77 -19.07 13.32 6.33
CA ALA A 77 -19.25 12.53 5.13
C ALA A 77 -17.89 12.36 4.44
N TRP A 78 -17.48 11.11 4.23
CA TRP A 78 -16.30 10.73 3.44
C TRP A 78 -16.75 10.31 2.05
#